data_AF-A0A1J4QHT9-F1
#
_entry.id   AF-A0A1J4QHT9-F1
#
_cell.length_a   1.000
_cell.length_b   1.000
_cell.length_c   1.000
_cell.angle_alpha   90.00
_cell.angle_beta   90.00
_cell.angle_gamma   90.00
#
_symmetry.space_group_name_H-M   'P 1'
#
loop_
_entity.id
_entity.type
_entity.pdbx_description
1 polymer ?
#
loop_
_entity_poly.entity_id
_entity_poly.type
_entity_poly.pdbx_seq_one_letter_code
_entity_poly.pdbx_strand_id
1 'polypeptide(L)'
;MITSASISEYLQDIFGQDMHAKRVLSLANATLGVIESSSLAIHAIGNGLAQANGLERKYAIKQVDRLLSNIKLNIWSLFDDWVPYVVAERKEIVVSMDWTEFDADDHSSIVLSMQTSHGRNTPLLWKTHQKSLLKGKRNDHEDELLWKLKNSLPTDVRVTVVADRGFGNTGLFALLEDELGFDYLIRFKDNILLCPVGKDLKPAKTWLTPSGRTHTLKDVELTNQRQPVARVFCCKKADMKEAWFLASNRRNLSAADALKLYGKRWGIESSFRDIKDYKFGMGMADTHVSSTKRRDRLFLFSALAIVLLTLLGKAGDAAGLEKTIKANTSKTRTYSFFRQGGIYYQMLPKMKEENAIKLLEKFSYYLSQHKLYKRIFGII
;
A
#
# COMPACT_ATOMS: atom_id res chain seq x y z
N MET A 1 -16.49 19.42 6.99
CA MET A 1 -16.70 18.15 6.25
C MET A 1 -15.55 17.98 5.25
N ILE A 2 -15.22 16.74 4.86
CA ILE A 2 -14.34 16.53 3.71
C ILE A 2 -15.15 16.97 2.48
N THR A 3 -14.80 18.12 1.93
CA THR A 3 -15.44 18.71 0.74
C THR A 3 -14.49 18.67 -0.44
N SER A 4 -15.03 18.86 -1.64
CA SER A 4 -14.21 19.00 -2.86
C SER A 4 -13.14 20.09 -2.71
N ALA A 5 -13.47 21.22 -2.08
CA ALA A 5 -12.52 22.30 -1.81
C ALA A 5 -11.37 21.85 -0.89
N SER A 6 -11.67 21.20 0.23
CA SER A 6 -10.64 20.71 1.15
C SER A 6 -9.73 19.64 0.54
N ILE A 7 -10.30 18.73 -0.27
CA ILE A 7 -9.52 17.74 -1.01
C ILE A 7 -8.68 18.45 -2.09
N SER A 8 -9.24 19.45 -2.76
CA SER A 8 -8.50 20.19 -3.79
C SER A 8 -7.32 20.94 -3.21
N GLU A 9 -7.44 21.56 -2.04
CA GLU A 9 -6.33 22.20 -1.34
C GLU A 9 -5.26 21.15 -1.00
N TYR A 10 -5.68 20.03 -0.41
CA TYR A 10 -4.80 18.91 -0.10
C TYR A 10 -4.05 18.37 -1.33
N LEU A 11 -4.74 18.21 -2.47
CA LEU A 11 -4.11 17.74 -3.72
C LEU A 11 -3.27 18.81 -4.40
N GLN A 12 -3.55 20.09 -4.18
CA GLN A 12 -2.73 21.19 -4.66
C GLN A 12 -1.37 21.19 -3.94
N ASP A 13 -1.33 20.80 -2.67
CA ASP A 13 -0.06 20.64 -1.93
C ASP A 13 0.79 19.49 -2.48
N ILE A 14 0.17 18.43 -2.99
CA ILE A 14 0.87 17.27 -3.54
C ILE A 14 1.27 17.52 -4.99
N PHE A 15 0.32 17.86 -5.85
CA PHE A 15 0.49 17.87 -7.31
C PHE A 15 0.42 19.26 -7.93
N GLY A 16 0.25 20.33 -7.14
CA GLY A 16 -0.11 21.65 -7.66
C GLY A 16 1.00 22.35 -8.45
N GLN A 17 2.26 21.95 -8.27
CA GLN A 17 3.39 22.49 -9.04
C GLN A 17 3.40 21.93 -10.47
N ASP A 18 3.14 20.63 -10.63
CA ASP A 18 3.27 19.92 -11.91
C ASP A 18 1.93 19.59 -12.60
N MET A 19 0.81 19.81 -11.90
CA MET A 19 -0.54 19.57 -12.41
C MET A 19 -1.36 20.86 -12.52
N HIS A 20 -1.92 21.07 -13.72
CA HIS A 20 -2.85 22.19 -13.97
C HIS A 20 -4.05 22.15 -13.01
N ALA A 21 -4.42 23.29 -12.40
CA ALA A 21 -5.46 23.41 -11.38
C ALA A 21 -6.79 22.72 -11.71
N LYS A 22 -7.30 22.84 -12.95
CA LYS A 22 -8.51 22.10 -13.39
C LYS A 22 -8.39 20.57 -13.26
N ARG A 23 -7.21 20.00 -13.50
CA ARG A 23 -6.95 18.55 -13.31
C ARG A 23 -6.92 18.20 -11.83
N VAL A 24 -6.28 19.02 -10.99
CA VAL A 24 -6.29 18.86 -9.52
C VAL A 24 -7.74 18.87 -9.00
N LEU A 25 -8.55 19.84 -9.41
CA LEU A 25 -9.97 19.91 -9.06
C LEU A 25 -10.76 18.68 -9.55
N SER A 26 -10.44 18.19 -10.75
CA SER A 26 -11.11 16.99 -11.29
C SER A 26 -10.76 15.74 -10.49
N LEU A 27 -9.49 15.62 -10.07
CA LEU A 27 -9.02 14.56 -9.20
C LEU A 27 -9.66 14.66 -7.81
N ALA A 28 -9.75 15.85 -7.23
CA ALA A 28 -10.42 16.10 -5.95
C ALA A 28 -11.89 15.68 -5.99
N ASN A 29 -12.60 16.04 -7.06
CA ASN A 29 -13.99 15.64 -7.28
C ASN A 29 -14.13 14.12 -7.43
N ALA A 30 -13.23 13.45 -8.15
CA ALA A 30 -13.25 11.99 -8.28
C ALA A 30 -12.99 11.31 -6.92
N THR A 31 -12.02 11.80 -6.14
CA THR A 31 -11.74 11.30 -4.78
C THR A 31 -12.94 11.51 -3.86
N LEU A 32 -13.59 12.68 -3.90
CA LEU A 32 -14.83 12.90 -3.15
C LEU A 32 -15.92 11.90 -3.56
N GLY A 33 -16.11 11.69 -4.86
CA GLY A 33 -17.08 10.72 -5.37
C GLY A 33 -16.81 9.29 -4.88
N VAL A 34 -15.54 8.89 -4.77
CA VAL A 34 -15.15 7.59 -4.18
C VAL A 34 -15.50 7.54 -2.70
N ILE A 35 -15.18 8.59 -1.93
CA ILE A 35 -15.47 8.64 -0.49
C ILE A 35 -16.99 8.56 -0.24
N GLU A 36 -17.77 9.34 -0.99
CA GLU A 36 -19.23 9.38 -0.88
C GLU A 36 -19.90 8.06 -1.25
N SER A 37 -19.47 7.46 -2.37
CA SER A 37 -20.05 6.21 -2.84
C SER A 37 -19.48 4.96 -2.17
N SER A 38 -18.34 5.09 -1.48
CA SER A 38 -17.52 3.97 -1.01
C SER A 38 -17.27 2.93 -2.11
N SER A 39 -17.09 3.38 -3.37
CA SER A 39 -17.01 2.52 -4.54
C SER A 39 -16.06 3.09 -5.59
N LEU A 40 -15.38 2.19 -6.31
CA LEU A 40 -14.54 2.50 -7.46
C LEU A 40 -15.27 2.27 -8.80
N ALA A 41 -16.56 1.96 -8.78
CA ALA A 41 -17.38 1.91 -9.99
C ALA A 41 -17.62 3.32 -10.53
N ILE A 42 -17.31 3.57 -11.81
CA ILE A 42 -17.35 4.91 -12.42
C ILE A 42 -18.72 5.59 -12.23
N HIS A 43 -19.79 4.83 -12.42
CA HIS A 43 -21.16 5.32 -12.22
C HIS A 43 -21.45 5.66 -10.76
N ALA A 44 -20.89 4.89 -9.81
CA ALA A 44 -21.04 5.13 -8.38
C ALA A 44 -20.23 6.37 -7.94
N ILE A 45 -18.98 6.51 -8.40
CA ILE A 45 -18.15 7.70 -8.15
C ILE A 45 -18.86 8.96 -8.65
N GLY A 46 -19.32 8.95 -9.90
CA GLY A 46 -20.04 10.08 -10.48
C GLY A 46 -21.35 10.37 -9.74
N ASN A 47 -22.06 9.35 -9.28
CA ASN A 47 -23.28 9.53 -8.48
C ASN A 47 -22.98 10.11 -7.09
N GLY A 48 -21.94 9.64 -6.41
CA GLY A 48 -21.51 10.18 -5.11
C GLY A 48 -21.08 11.65 -5.23
N LEU A 49 -20.32 11.98 -6.29
CA LEU A 49 -19.96 13.36 -6.60
C LEU A 49 -21.18 14.24 -6.85
N ALA A 50 -22.17 13.72 -7.60
CA ALA A 50 -23.41 14.42 -7.86
C ALA A 50 -24.19 14.72 -6.57
N GLN A 51 -24.29 13.75 -5.67
CA GLN A 51 -24.96 13.92 -4.38
C GLN A 51 -24.24 14.93 -3.49
N ALA A 52 -22.91 14.87 -3.40
CA ALA A 52 -22.15 15.76 -2.53
C ALA A 52 -22.17 17.23 -2.97
N ASN A 53 -22.20 17.49 -4.27
CA ASN A 53 -22.10 18.85 -4.83
C ASN A 53 -23.42 19.35 -5.45
N GLY A 54 -24.52 18.60 -5.35
CA GLY A 54 -25.81 18.97 -5.97
C GLY A 54 -25.74 19.05 -7.50
N LEU A 55 -24.95 18.18 -8.14
CA LEU A 55 -24.80 18.16 -9.59
C LEU A 55 -25.77 17.18 -10.26
N GLU A 56 -26.04 17.41 -11.53
CA GLU A 56 -26.73 16.44 -12.38
C GLU A 56 -25.91 15.15 -12.55
N ARG A 57 -26.49 14.01 -12.14
CA ARG A 57 -25.86 12.69 -12.14
C ARG A 57 -25.17 12.35 -13.47
N LYS A 58 -25.84 12.62 -14.59
CA LYS A 58 -25.31 12.34 -15.94
C LYS A 58 -23.99 13.06 -16.20
N TYR A 59 -23.88 14.33 -15.82
CA TYR A 59 -22.68 15.13 -16.09
C TYR A 59 -21.53 14.79 -15.15
N ALA A 60 -21.82 14.49 -13.88
CA ALA A 60 -20.82 14.04 -12.92
C ALA A 60 -20.20 12.67 -13.32
N ILE A 61 -21.03 11.71 -13.77
CA ILE A 61 -20.53 10.43 -14.32
C ILE A 61 -19.61 10.67 -15.52
N LYS A 62 -20.03 11.52 -16.46
CA LYS A 62 -19.21 11.85 -17.64
C LYS A 62 -17.90 12.55 -17.25
N GLN A 63 -17.89 13.36 -16.20
CA GLN A 63 -16.68 14.01 -15.71
C GLN A 63 -15.65 12.99 -15.22
N VAL A 64 -16.08 12.04 -14.38
CA VAL A 64 -15.21 10.96 -13.88
C VAL A 64 -14.69 10.09 -15.01
N ASP A 65 -15.57 9.68 -15.93
CA ASP A 65 -15.19 8.85 -17.07
C ASP A 65 -14.13 9.53 -17.97
N ARG A 66 -14.32 10.82 -18.29
CA ARG A 66 -13.34 11.61 -19.06
C ARG A 66 -12.01 11.74 -18.34
N LEU A 67 -12.02 11.88 -17.01
CA LEU A 67 -10.79 11.96 -16.22
C LEU A 67 -10.00 10.65 -16.29
N LEU A 68 -10.68 9.50 -16.22
CA LEU A 68 -10.03 8.19 -16.37
C LEU A 68 -9.45 7.97 -17.78
N SER A 69 -10.00 8.62 -18.80
CA SER A 69 -9.45 8.59 -20.16
C SER A 69 -8.43 9.70 -20.45
N ASN A 70 -8.18 10.62 -19.50
CA ASN A 70 -7.33 11.78 -19.75
C ASN A 70 -5.85 11.39 -19.76
N ILE A 71 -5.22 11.41 -20.95
CA ILE A 71 -3.80 11.11 -21.12
C ILE A 71 -2.87 12.06 -20.35
N LYS A 72 -3.31 13.29 -20.06
CA LYS A 72 -2.55 14.25 -19.25
C LYS A 72 -2.56 13.88 -17.77
N LEU A 73 -3.43 12.97 -17.32
CA LEU A 73 -3.31 12.34 -16.00
C LEU A 73 -2.39 11.11 -16.14
N ASN A 74 -1.08 11.38 -16.12
CA ASN A 74 -0.03 10.38 -16.23
C ASN A 74 0.40 9.92 -14.84
N ILE A 75 -0.04 8.73 -14.44
CA ILE A 75 0.26 8.17 -13.12
C ILE A 75 1.76 8.01 -12.87
N TRP A 76 2.52 7.64 -13.90
CA TRP A 76 3.96 7.44 -13.78
C TRP A 76 4.70 8.70 -13.34
N SER A 77 4.32 9.86 -13.88
CA SER A 77 4.88 11.15 -13.48
C SER A 77 4.40 11.57 -12.09
N LEU A 78 3.13 11.32 -11.74
CA LEU A 78 2.59 11.69 -10.43
C LEU A 78 3.23 10.95 -9.27
N PHE A 79 3.89 9.82 -9.53
CA PHE A 79 4.65 9.12 -8.50
C PHE A 79 5.84 9.94 -7.97
N ASP A 80 6.38 10.86 -8.76
CA ASP A 80 7.47 11.74 -8.32
C ASP A 80 7.03 12.74 -7.25
N ASP A 81 5.74 13.06 -7.19
CA ASP A 81 5.14 13.89 -6.13
C ASP A 81 4.54 13.04 -5.00
N TRP A 82 3.88 11.95 -5.38
CA TRP A 82 3.14 11.09 -4.45
C TRP A 82 4.05 10.32 -3.51
N VAL A 83 5.17 9.77 -3.99
CA VAL A 83 6.07 8.96 -3.15
C VAL A 83 6.74 9.82 -2.08
N PRO A 84 7.38 10.97 -2.38
CA PRO A 84 7.94 11.85 -1.35
C PRO A 84 6.89 12.32 -0.35
N TYR A 85 5.68 12.61 -0.83
CA TYR A 85 4.57 12.97 0.04
C TYR A 85 4.28 11.87 1.07
N VAL A 86 4.01 10.64 0.65
CA VAL A 86 3.69 9.53 1.56
C VAL A 86 4.86 9.21 2.51
N VAL A 87 6.09 9.26 2.01
CA VAL A 87 7.30 8.98 2.78
C VAL A 87 7.56 10.06 3.85
N ALA A 88 7.29 11.33 3.52
CA ALA A 88 7.55 12.48 4.39
C ALA A 88 9.00 12.48 4.93
N GLU A 89 9.25 12.80 6.21
CA GLU A 89 10.63 12.82 6.76
C GLU A 89 11.20 11.46 7.17
N ARG A 90 10.52 10.35 6.84
CA ARG A 90 10.98 9.03 7.29
C ARG A 90 12.36 8.75 6.68
N LYS A 91 13.34 8.50 7.54
CA LYS A 91 14.70 8.08 7.12
C LYS A 91 14.81 6.58 6.85
N GLU A 92 13.85 5.79 7.32
CA GLU A 92 13.74 4.36 6.99
C GLU A 92 12.28 4.01 6.69
N ILE A 93 12.06 3.29 5.59
CA ILE A 93 10.77 2.74 5.21
C ILE A 93 10.87 1.25 4.90
N VAL A 94 9.78 0.53 5.12
CA VAL A 94 9.64 -0.87 4.75
C VAL A 94 8.56 -0.96 3.69
N VAL A 95 8.88 -1.53 2.54
CA VAL A 95 8.00 -1.58 1.38
C VAL A 95 7.67 -3.03 1.08
N SER A 96 6.38 -3.38 1.17
CA SER A 96 5.91 -4.67 0.69
C SER A 96 5.72 -4.61 -0.82
N MET A 97 6.17 -5.65 -1.52
CA MET A 97 5.95 -5.85 -2.94
C MET A 97 5.02 -7.05 -3.16
N ASP A 98 3.97 -6.88 -3.96
CA ASP A 98 3.07 -7.97 -4.30
C ASP A 98 2.33 -7.73 -5.63
N TRP A 99 1.88 -8.82 -6.26
CA TRP A 99 1.01 -8.78 -7.44
C TRP A 99 -0.45 -8.96 -7.00
N THR A 100 -1.37 -8.28 -7.68
CA THR A 100 -2.81 -8.50 -7.52
C THR A 100 -3.52 -8.65 -8.86
N GLU A 101 -4.41 -9.62 -8.94
CA GLU A 101 -5.05 -10.06 -10.19
C GLU A 101 -6.48 -9.51 -10.30
N PHE A 102 -6.88 -9.11 -11.51
CA PHE A 102 -8.24 -8.73 -11.90
C PHE A 102 -8.63 -9.58 -13.12
N ASP A 103 -8.99 -10.84 -12.85
CA ASP A 103 -9.15 -11.87 -13.88
C ASP A 103 -10.23 -11.53 -14.92
N ALA A 104 -11.32 -10.88 -14.49
CA ALA A 104 -12.41 -10.47 -15.38
C ALA A 104 -11.99 -9.47 -16.47
N ASP A 105 -10.83 -8.84 -16.30
CA ASP A 105 -10.30 -7.80 -17.19
C ASP A 105 -9.00 -8.21 -17.88
N ASP A 106 -8.54 -9.45 -17.71
CA ASP A 106 -7.19 -9.89 -18.12
C ASP A 106 -6.10 -8.93 -17.60
N HIS A 107 -6.23 -8.48 -16.34
CA HIS A 107 -5.33 -7.50 -15.75
C HIS A 107 -4.59 -8.08 -14.55
N SER A 108 -3.32 -7.70 -14.41
CA SER A 108 -2.50 -8.00 -13.25
C SER A 108 -1.69 -6.76 -12.89
N SER A 109 -1.71 -6.36 -11.62
CA SER A 109 -1.05 -5.14 -11.15
C SER A 109 0.02 -5.47 -10.15
N ILE A 110 1.23 -5.01 -10.42
CA ILE A 110 2.31 -5.02 -9.43
C ILE A 110 2.18 -3.77 -8.56
N VAL A 111 2.33 -3.93 -7.25
CA VAL A 111 2.16 -2.84 -6.29
C VAL A 111 3.29 -2.86 -5.25
N LEU A 112 3.91 -1.70 -5.03
CA LEU A 112 4.80 -1.42 -3.91
C LEU A 112 4.02 -0.59 -2.89
N SER A 113 3.90 -1.09 -1.66
CA SER A 113 3.15 -0.41 -0.60
C SER A 113 3.95 -0.32 0.70
N MET A 114 4.03 0.87 1.27
CA MET A 114 4.70 1.13 2.53
C MET A 114 3.97 0.45 3.69
N GLN A 115 4.70 -0.29 4.52
CA GLN A 115 4.16 -0.89 5.73
C GLN A 115 3.89 0.19 6.79
N THR A 116 2.75 0.07 7.46
CA THR A 116 2.34 1.00 8.53
C THR A 116 2.28 0.29 9.89
N SER A 117 2.01 1.06 10.95
CA SER A 117 1.85 0.50 12.30
C SER A 117 0.45 -0.06 12.59
N HIS A 118 -0.54 0.26 11.74
CA HIS A 118 -1.95 -0.06 11.99
C HIS A 118 -2.49 -1.25 11.20
N GLY A 119 -1.63 -1.91 10.42
CA GLY A 119 -1.92 -3.18 9.77
C GLY A 119 -2.50 -3.07 8.36
N ARG A 120 -2.57 -1.87 7.76
CA ARG A 120 -2.81 -1.65 6.33
C ARG A 120 -1.62 -0.98 5.69
N ASN A 121 -1.18 -1.43 4.53
CA ASN A 121 -0.11 -0.74 3.82
C ASN A 121 -0.67 0.42 3.00
N THR A 122 0.11 1.48 2.87
CA THR A 122 -0.22 2.60 1.99
C THR A 122 0.44 2.40 0.63
N PRO A 123 -0.32 2.37 -0.47
CA PRO A 123 0.25 2.21 -1.81
C PRO A 123 1.21 3.37 -2.16
N LEU A 124 2.45 3.02 -2.55
CA LEU A 124 3.44 3.98 -3.05
C LEU A 124 3.44 4.00 -4.58
N LEU A 125 3.55 2.82 -5.19
CA LEU A 125 3.65 2.67 -6.64
C LEU A 125 2.84 1.49 -7.09
N TRP A 126 2.31 1.58 -8.31
CA TRP A 126 1.62 0.48 -8.96
C TRP A 126 1.71 0.61 -10.47
N LYS A 127 1.60 -0.54 -11.15
CA LYS A 127 1.46 -0.58 -12.60
C LYS A 127 0.64 -1.78 -13.02
N THR A 128 -0.42 -1.54 -13.79
CA THR A 128 -1.26 -2.60 -14.36
C THR A 128 -0.75 -3.04 -15.72
N HIS A 129 -0.68 -4.36 -15.93
CA HIS A 129 -0.32 -5.02 -17.17
C HIS A 129 -1.43 -5.97 -17.61
N GLN A 130 -1.47 -6.28 -18.91
CA GLN A 130 -2.33 -7.37 -19.41
C GLN A 130 -1.74 -8.71 -18.97
N LYS A 131 -2.54 -9.51 -18.26
CA LYS A 131 -2.11 -10.76 -17.64
C LYS A 131 -1.70 -11.80 -18.68
N SER A 132 -2.42 -11.89 -19.79
CA SER A 132 -2.07 -12.74 -20.94
C SER A 132 -0.67 -12.47 -21.50
N LEU A 133 -0.16 -11.24 -21.36
CA LEU A 133 1.15 -10.82 -21.88
C LEU A 133 2.30 -10.94 -20.85
N LEU A 134 2.02 -11.34 -19.61
CA LEU A 134 3.01 -11.36 -18.52
C LEU A 134 3.92 -12.59 -18.49
N LYS A 135 3.63 -13.63 -19.28
CA LYS A 135 4.40 -14.88 -19.23
C LYS A 135 5.88 -14.60 -19.53
N GLY A 136 6.74 -14.85 -18.55
CA GLY A 136 8.19 -14.64 -18.65
C GLY A 136 8.68 -13.20 -18.48
N LYS A 137 7.80 -12.22 -18.23
CA LYS A 137 8.15 -10.78 -18.13
C LYS A 137 7.90 -10.15 -16.76
N ARG A 138 7.47 -10.94 -15.76
CA ARG A 138 7.14 -10.41 -14.43
C ARG A 138 8.34 -9.75 -13.76
N ASN A 139 9.52 -10.35 -13.89
CA ASN A 139 10.76 -9.79 -13.34
C ASN A 139 11.05 -8.40 -13.94
N ASP A 140 10.96 -8.24 -15.27
CA ASP A 140 11.20 -6.93 -15.92
C ASP A 140 10.28 -5.83 -15.38
N HIS A 141 9.02 -6.16 -15.05
CA HIS A 141 8.06 -5.22 -14.49
C HIS A 141 8.27 -4.96 -12.99
N GLU A 142 8.77 -5.96 -12.25
CA GLU A 142 9.24 -5.80 -10.87
C GLU A 142 10.42 -4.82 -10.83
N ASP A 143 11.41 -5.04 -11.69
CA ASP A 143 12.62 -4.24 -11.80
C ASP A 143 12.30 -2.79 -12.21
N GLU A 144 11.41 -2.60 -13.20
CA GLU A 144 10.96 -1.27 -13.64
C GLU A 144 10.32 -0.48 -12.50
N LEU A 145 9.48 -1.13 -11.67
CA LEU A 145 8.79 -0.47 -10.57
C LEU A 145 9.74 -0.17 -9.41
N LEU A 146 10.74 -1.02 -9.16
CA LEU A 146 11.78 -0.80 -8.15
C LEU A 146 12.71 0.35 -8.53
N TRP A 147 13.09 0.45 -9.82
CA TRP A 147 13.81 1.61 -10.34
C TRP A 147 13.00 2.89 -10.20
N LYS A 148 11.69 2.84 -10.49
CA LYS A 148 10.80 3.98 -10.25
C LYS A 148 10.77 4.37 -8.77
N LEU A 149 10.72 3.40 -7.86
CA LEU A 149 10.80 3.67 -6.43
C LEU A 149 12.08 4.42 -6.08
N LYS A 150 13.24 3.92 -6.52
CA LYS A 150 14.53 4.56 -6.24
C LYS A 150 14.58 6.01 -6.73
N ASN A 151 14.04 6.27 -7.92
CA ASN A 151 14.08 7.58 -8.54
C ASN A 151 13.07 8.57 -7.95
N SER A 152 11.94 8.09 -7.42
CA SER A 152 10.92 8.94 -6.78
C SER A 152 11.14 9.12 -5.27
N LEU A 153 12.17 8.53 -4.67
CA LEU A 153 12.47 8.66 -3.24
C LEU A 153 13.33 9.88 -2.93
N PRO A 154 13.15 10.52 -1.75
CA PRO A 154 14.12 11.46 -1.22
C PRO A 154 15.49 10.78 -1.01
N THR A 155 16.58 11.54 -1.16
CA THR A 155 17.95 11.01 -1.27
C THR A 155 18.50 10.31 -0.03
N ASP A 156 17.92 10.53 1.14
CA ASP A 156 18.41 10.03 2.43
C ASP A 156 17.48 8.99 3.09
N VAL A 157 16.63 8.35 2.30
CA VAL A 157 15.68 7.34 2.77
C VAL A 157 16.24 5.94 2.56
N ARG A 158 16.46 5.22 3.65
CA ARG A 158 16.79 3.80 3.66
C ARG A 158 15.54 2.96 3.41
N VAL A 159 15.58 2.05 2.43
CA VAL A 159 14.44 1.20 2.07
C VAL A 159 14.73 -0.25 2.41
N THR A 160 13.78 -0.95 3.04
CA THR A 160 13.76 -2.41 3.11
C THR A 160 12.59 -2.97 2.29
N VAL A 161 12.88 -3.71 1.22
CA VAL A 161 11.86 -4.40 0.41
C VAL A 161 11.50 -5.74 1.03
N VAL A 162 10.21 -6.02 1.20
CA VAL A 162 9.69 -7.28 1.76
C VAL A 162 8.78 -7.96 0.75
N ALA A 163 9.10 -9.18 0.36
CA ALA A 163 8.39 -9.90 -0.70
C ALA A 163 8.23 -11.40 -0.40
N ASP A 164 7.23 -12.03 -1.03
CA ASP A 164 6.96 -13.47 -0.89
C ASP A 164 7.73 -14.32 -1.94
N ARG A 165 7.51 -15.63 -1.91
CA ARG A 165 8.16 -16.69 -2.72
C ARG A 165 8.16 -16.47 -4.22
N GLY A 166 7.24 -15.65 -4.75
CA GLY A 166 7.15 -15.34 -6.17
C GLY A 166 8.31 -14.48 -6.69
N PHE A 167 9.04 -13.83 -5.79
CA PHE A 167 10.02 -12.79 -6.12
C PHE A 167 11.48 -13.24 -5.89
N GLY A 168 11.72 -14.43 -5.32
CA GLY A 168 13.06 -14.89 -4.94
C GLY A 168 13.92 -15.42 -6.09
N ASN A 169 14.09 -14.66 -7.18
CA ASN A 169 15.06 -14.97 -8.23
C ASN A 169 16.44 -14.35 -7.88
N THR A 170 17.53 -14.88 -8.45
CA THR A 170 18.89 -14.40 -8.13
C THR A 170 19.17 -12.98 -8.63
N GLY A 171 18.55 -12.58 -9.75
CA GLY A 171 18.67 -11.22 -10.30
C GLY A 171 18.09 -10.15 -9.38
N LEU A 172 16.99 -10.43 -8.68
CA LEU A 172 16.34 -9.48 -7.79
C LEU A 172 17.23 -9.14 -6.58
N PHE A 173 17.97 -10.12 -6.05
CA PHE A 173 18.90 -9.86 -4.95
C PHE A 173 20.01 -8.89 -5.38
N ALA A 174 20.60 -9.13 -6.55
CA ALA A 174 21.64 -8.26 -7.11
C ALA A 174 21.09 -6.86 -7.42
N LEU A 175 19.92 -6.76 -8.06
CA LEU A 175 19.28 -5.47 -8.32
C LEU A 175 19.04 -4.68 -7.03
N LEU A 176 18.45 -5.32 -6.01
CA LEU A 176 18.13 -4.64 -4.75
C LEU A 176 19.40 -4.18 -4.02
N GLU A 177 20.41 -5.05 -3.89
CA GLU A 177 21.61 -4.76 -3.10
C GLU A 177 22.64 -3.92 -3.86
N ASP A 178 23.00 -4.34 -5.08
CA ASP A 178 24.16 -3.81 -5.81
C ASP A 178 23.80 -2.57 -6.63
N GLU A 179 22.61 -2.53 -7.24
CA GLU A 179 22.20 -1.42 -8.12
C GLU A 179 21.38 -0.35 -7.39
N LEU A 180 20.38 -0.77 -6.59
CA LEU A 180 19.45 0.15 -5.93
C LEU A 180 19.92 0.57 -4.52
N GLY A 181 20.80 -0.21 -3.89
CA GLY A 181 21.25 0.02 -2.51
C GLY A 181 20.12 -0.14 -1.48
N PHE A 182 19.14 -1.00 -1.76
CA PHE A 182 18.05 -1.34 -0.88
C PHE A 182 18.40 -2.53 0.02
N ASP A 183 17.90 -2.48 1.25
CA ASP A 183 17.81 -3.69 2.04
C ASP A 183 16.67 -4.57 1.54
N TYR A 184 16.73 -5.87 1.84
CA TYR A 184 15.63 -6.77 1.54
C TYR A 184 15.38 -7.80 2.64
N LEU A 185 14.15 -8.31 2.64
CA LEU A 185 13.73 -9.48 3.40
C LEU A 185 12.74 -10.28 2.53
N ILE A 186 13.26 -11.26 1.79
CA ILE A 186 12.49 -12.00 0.78
C ILE A 186 12.27 -13.43 1.27
N ARG A 187 11.02 -13.88 1.23
CA ARG A 187 10.69 -15.29 1.51
C ARG A 187 10.98 -16.15 0.30
N PHE A 188 11.50 -17.36 0.52
CA PHE A 188 11.72 -18.34 -0.52
C PHE A 188 11.16 -19.72 -0.14
N LYS A 189 11.16 -20.65 -1.10
CA LYS A 189 10.58 -22.00 -0.94
C LYS A 189 11.50 -22.93 -0.14
N ASP A 190 10.91 -23.94 0.47
CA ASP A 190 11.57 -24.88 1.37
C ASP A 190 12.60 -25.80 0.69
N ASN A 191 12.46 -25.97 -0.63
CA ASN A 191 13.31 -26.76 -1.50
C ASN A 191 14.52 -26.00 -2.05
N ILE A 192 14.60 -24.68 -1.84
CA ILE A 192 15.76 -23.89 -2.24
C ILE A 192 16.97 -24.37 -1.43
N LEU A 193 18.06 -24.64 -2.14
CA LEU A 193 19.31 -25.07 -1.54
C LEU A 193 20.03 -23.88 -0.92
N LEU A 194 20.57 -24.08 0.27
CA LEU A 194 21.39 -23.09 0.96
C LEU A 194 22.45 -23.74 1.84
N CYS A 195 23.53 -23.00 2.06
CA CYS A 195 24.57 -23.39 3.01
C CYS A 195 25.26 -22.15 3.60
N PRO A 196 25.80 -22.23 4.83
CA PRO A 196 26.84 -21.30 5.24
C PRO A 196 27.99 -21.36 4.23
N VAL A 197 28.61 -20.23 3.92
CA VAL A 197 29.71 -20.11 2.95
C VAL A 197 30.76 -21.22 3.16
N GLY A 198 31.17 -21.84 2.05
CA GLY A 198 32.19 -22.90 2.05
C GLY A 198 31.69 -24.29 2.46
N LYS A 199 30.37 -24.49 2.64
CA LYS A 199 29.77 -25.79 2.96
C LYS A 199 28.95 -26.37 1.81
N ASP A 200 28.49 -27.61 2.00
CA ASP A 200 27.58 -28.29 1.08
C ASP A 200 26.17 -27.70 1.12
N LEU A 201 25.62 -27.51 -0.09
CA LEU A 201 24.26 -27.03 -0.30
C LEU A 201 23.23 -28.05 0.21
N LYS A 202 22.30 -27.59 1.06
CA LYS A 202 21.21 -28.41 1.59
C LYS A 202 19.87 -27.69 1.45
N PRO A 203 18.75 -28.39 1.23
CA PRO A 203 17.43 -27.76 1.17
C PRO A 203 17.11 -26.97 2.45
N ALA A 204 16.48 -25.80 2.30
CA ALA A 204 16.15 -24.90 3.40
C ALA A 204 15.41 -25.58 4.56
N LYS A 205 14.48 -26.50 4.25
CA LYS A 205 13.73 -27.28 5.25
C LYS A 205 14.61 -28.05 6.24
N THR A 206 15.83 -28.44 5.85
CA THR A 206 16.75 -29.19 6.71
C THR A 206 17.29 -28.36 7.86
N TRP A 207 17.18 -27.03 7.77
CA TRP A 207 17.67 -26.08 8.77
C TRP A 207 16.60 -25.69 9.81
N LEU A 208 15.39 -26.26 9.73
CA LEU A 208 14.36 -26.06 10.74
C LEU A 208 14.73 -26.76 12.06
N THR A 209 14.33 -26.16 13.19
CA THR A 209 14.52 -26.79 14.50
C THR A 209 13.25 -27.52 14.94
N PRO A 210 13.34 -28.71 15.56
CA PRO A 210 12.17 -29.40 16.11
C PRO A 210 11.43 -28.59 17.19
N SER A 211 12.17 -27.75 17.93
CA SER A 211 11.63 -26.88 18.98
C SER A 211 10.78 -25.71 18.45
N GLY A 212 10.75 -25.46 17.15
CA GLY A 212 10.12 -24.29 16.54
C GLY A 212 10.88 -22.97 16.76
N ARG A 213 12.03 -23.00 17.45
CA ARG A 213 12.95 -21.86 17.54
C ARG A 213 13.48 -21.51 16.14
N THR A 214 13.65 -20.20 15.92
CA THR A 214 14.15 -19.70 14.64
C THR A 214 15.65 -19.97 14.53
N HIS A 215 16.05 -20.68 13.49
CA HIS A 215 17.45 -20.87 13.16
C HIS A 215 17.92 -19.70 12.30
N THR A 216 18.95 -18.99 12.74
CA THR A 216 19.59 -17.93 11.95
C THR A 216 20.92 -18.41 11.42
N LEU A 217 21.07 -18.37 10.10
CA LEU A 217 22.32 -18.64 9.40
C LEU A 217 22.92 -17.30 8.97
N LYS A 218 24.24 -17.15 9.13
CA LYS A 218 25.01 -15.96 8.76
C LYS A 218 25.91 -16.32 7.58
N ASP A 219 26.12 -15.35 6.69
CA ASP A 219 26.97 -15.47 5.50
C ASP A 219 26.64 -16.78 4.74
N VAL A 220 25.52 -16.72 4.01
CA VAL A 220 24.85 -17.89 3.41
C VAL A 220 24.92 -17.79 1.89
N GLU A 221 25.15 -18.91 1.22
CA GLU A 221 25.02 -19.03 -0.23
C GLU A 221 23.68 -19.69 -0.56
N LEU A 222 22.91 -19.08 -1.47
CA LEU A 222 21.63 -19.58 -1.95
C LEU A 222 21.73 -20.14 -3.37
N THR A 223 20.92 -21.15 -3.65
CA THR A 223 20.77 -21.82 -4.96
C THR A 223 22.05 -22.50 -5.44
N ASN A 224 21.97 -23.17 -6.60
CA ASN A 224 23.15 -23.77 -7.25
C ASN A 224 24.15 -22.71 -7.73
N GLN A 225 23.72 -21.46 -7.92
CA GLN A 225 24.58 -20.35 -8.33
C GLN A 225 25.40 -19.79 -7.17
N ARG A 226 25.22 -20.30 -5.94
CA ARG A 226 25.89 -19.84 -4.72
C ARG A 226 25.79 -18.32 -4.51
N GLN A 227 24.62 -17.75 -4.74
CA GLN A 227 24.35 -16.33 -4.52
C GLN A 227 24.57 -15.98 -3.04
N PRO A 228 25.47 -15.05 -2.70
CA PRO A 228 25.73 -14.68 -1.32
C PRO A 228 24.56 -13.88 -0.75
N VAL A 229 24.22 -14.15 0.51
CA VAL A 229 23.20 -13.46 1.30
C VAL A 229 23.69 -13.34 2.74
N ALA A 230 23.55 -12.16 3.35
CA ALA A 230 24.11 -11.91 4.68
C ALA A 230 23.46 -12.76 5.79
N ARG A 231 22.14 -12.94 5.76
CA ARG A 231 21.38 -13.72 6.76
C ARG A 231 20.25 -14.51 6.14
N VAL A 232 20.05 -15.72 6.65
CA VAL A 232 18.84 -16.53 6.41
C VAL A 232 18.18 -16.91 7.72
N PHE A 233 16.88 -16.71 7.80
CA PHE A 233 16.05 -17.09 8.95
C PHE A 233 15.12 -18.24 8.57
N CYS A 234 15.26 -19.37 9.25
CA CYS A 234 14.43 -20.56 9.07
C CYS A 234 13.52 -20.74 10.29
N CYS A 235 12.20 -20.65 10.11
CA CYS A 235 11.24 -20.69 11.21
C CYS A 235 9.98 -21.49 10.84
N LYS A 236 9.55 -22.37 11.75
CA LYS A 236 8.24 -23.01 11.74
C LYS A 236 7.72 -23.12 13.17
N LYS A 237 6.94 -22.13 13.61
CA LYS A 237 6.24 -22.15 14.90
C LYS A 237 4.99 -23.02 14.82
N ALA A 238 4.47 -23.43 15.98
CA ALA A 238 3.34 -24.36 16.07
C ALA A 238 2.05 -23.86 15.40
N ASP A 239 1.83 -22.54 15.39
CA ASP A 239 0.67 -21.85 14.81
C ASP A 239 0.84 -21.51 13.31
N MET A 240 2.01 -21.79 12.73
CA MET A 240 2.29 -21.47 11.34
C MET A 240 1.79 -22.57 10.40
N LYS A 241 0.91 -22.18 9.46
CA LYS A 241 0.47 -23.07 8.36
C LYS A 241 1.64 -23.61 7.54
N GLU A 242 2.63 -22.76 7.29
CA GLU A 242 3.83 -23.09 6.52
C GLU A 242 5.08 -22.51 7.18
N ALA A 243 6.23 -23.14 6.95
CA ALA A 243 7.51 -22.59 7.35
C ALA A 243 7.83 -21.29 6.58
N TRP A 244 8.57 -20.40 7.25
CA TRP A 244 9.18 -19.21 6.67
C TRP A 244 10.68 -19.42 6.54
N PHE A 245 11.18 -19.19 5.34
CA PHE A 245 12.60 -19.13 5.01
C PHE A 245 12.84 -17.75 4.40
N LEU A 246 13.53 -16.89 5.13
CA LEU A 246 13.66 -15.47 4.81
C LEU A 246 15.13 -15.15 4.56
N ALA A 247 15.44 -14.59 3.40
CA ALA A 247 16.76 -14.11 3.00
C ALA A 247 16.86 -12.60 3.21
N SER A 248 17.97 -12.11 3.75
CA SER A 248 18.20 -10.67 3.97
C SER A 248 19.67 -10.30 3.83
N ASN A 249 19.94 -9.14 3.23
CA ASN A 249 21.26 -8.50 3.27
C ASN A 249 21.54 -7.72 4.58
N ARG A 250 20.54 -7.53 5.46
CA ARG A 250 20.72 -6.82 6.74
C ARG A 250 21.50 -7.65 7.75
N ARG A 251 22.81 -7.40 7.83
CA ARG A 251 23.74 -8.04 8.78
C ARG A 251 23.42 -7.83 10.25
N ASN A 252 22.60 -6.84 10.62
CA ASN A 252 22.23 -6.54 12.02
C ASN A 252 20.79 -6.97 12.38
N LEU A 253 20.03 -7.54 11.44
CA LEU A 253 18.61 -7.84 11.66
C LEU A 253 18.40 -9.05 12.57
N SER A 254 17.75 -8.87 13.73
CA SER A 254 17.45 -9.97 14.64
C SER A 254 16.40 -10.92 14.04
N ALA A 255 16.38 -12.18 14.49
CA ALA A 255 15.35 -13.13 14.06
C ALA A 255 13.93 -12.66 14.43
N ALA A 256 13.76 -12.05 15.60
CA ALA A 256 12.47 -11.53 16.04
C ALA A 256 12.00 -10.37 15.14
N ASP A 257 12.89 -9.44 14.79
CA ASP A 257 12.59 -8.32 13.92
C ASP A 257 12.33 -8.76 12.48
N ALA A 258 13.09 -9.72 11.96
CA ALA A 258 12.85 -10.30 10.63
C ALA A 258 11.44 -10.91 10.54
N LEU A 259 11.05 -11.75 11.51
CA LEU A 259 9.70 -12.33 11.53
C LEU A 259 8.61 -11.26 11.69
N LYS A 260 8.86 -10.20 12.47
CA LYS A 260 7.92 -9.10 12.66
C LYS A 260 7.75 -8.28 11.37
N LEU A 261 8.84 -7.93 10.70
CA LEU A 261 8.83 -7.21 9.41
C LEU A 261 8.14 -8.03 8.33
N TYR A 262 8.44 -9.32 8.24
CA TYR A 262 7.77 -10.21 7.30
C TYR A 262 6.29 -10.40 7.62
N GLY A 263 5.93 -10.55 8.90
CA GLY A 263 4.52 -10.68 9.32
C GLY A 263 3.69 -9.44 8.97
N LYS A 264 4.27 -8.24 9.07
CA LYS A 264 3.64 -6.99 8.63
C LYS A 264 3.41 -6.91 7.12
N ARG A 265 4.06 -7.76 6.31
CA ARG A 265 3.83 -7.82 4.85
C ARG A 265 2.35 -7.99 4.53
N TRP A 266 1.63 -8.80 5.32
CA TRP A 266 0.20 -9.08 5.19
C TRP A 266 -0.70 -7.83 5.16
N GLY A 267 -0.18 -6.68 5.60
CA GLY A 267 -0.86 -5.40 5.45
C GLY A 267 -1.17 -5.04 4.00
N ILE A 268 -0.36 -5.47 3.01
CA ILE A 268 -0.63 -5.23 1.59
C ILE A 268 -1.85 -6.01 1.08
N GLU A 269 -1.96 -7.28 1.47
CA GLU A 269 -3.11 -8.13 1.09
C GLU A 269 -4.41 -7.60 1.69
N SER A 270 -4.31 -7.04 2.89
CA SER A 270 -5.42 -6.37 3.52
C SER A 270 -5.82 -5.09 2.78
N SER A 271 -4.85 -4.28 2.34
CA SER A 271 -5.12 -3.12 1.49
C SER A 271 -5.73 -3.53 0.15
N PHE A 272 -5.29 -4.63 -0.46
CA PHE A 272 -5.93 -5.16 -1.67
C PHE A 272 -7.39 -5.55 -1.42
N ARG A 273 -7.72 -6.12 -0.26
CA ARG A 273 -9.11 -6.38 0.10
C ARG A 273 -9.92 -5.09 0.20
N ASP A 274 -9.39 -4.07 0.87
CA ASP A 274 -10.04 -2.76 1.01
C ASP A 274 -10.27 -2.08 -0.37
N ILE A 275 -9.49 -2.42 -1.39
CA ILE A 275 -9.67 -1.93 -2.77
C ILE A 275 -10.65 -2.79 -3.57
N LYS A 276 -10.51 -4.11 -3.49
CA LYS A 276 -11.16 -5.06 -4.42
C LYS A 276 -12.55 -5.48 -3.98
N ASP A 277 -12.77 -5.66 -2.67
CA ASP A 277 -14.00 -6.24 -2.13
C ASP A 277 -15.15 -5.22 -2.11
N TYR A 278 -16.33 -5.58 -2.59
CA TYR A 278 -17.48 -4.67 -2.60
C TYR A 278 -18.19 -4.52 -1.25
N LYS A 279 -18.09 -5.51 -0.34
CA LYS A 279 -18.81 -5.51 0.94
C LYS A 279 -18.11 -4.64 1.97
N PHE A 280 -16.79 -4.74 2.00
CA PHE A 280 -15.95 -4.14 3.04
C PHE A 280 -14.94 -3.12 2.50
N GLY A 281 -14.72 -3.12 1.18
CA GLY A 281 -13.84 -2.21 0.48
C GLY A 281 -14.57 -1.36 -0.54
N MET A 282 -13.88 -1.03 -1.65
CA MET A 282 -14.39 -0.17 -2.71
C MET A 282 -14.82 -0.92 -3.98
N GLY A 283 -14.85 -2.26 -3.96
CA GLY A 283 -15.44 -3.06 -5.03
C GLY A 283 -14.75 -2.99 -6.39
N MET A 284 -13.45 -2.67 -6.46
CA MET A 284 -12.76 -2.53 -7.76
C MET A 284 -12.74 -3.84 -8.58
N ALA A 285 -12.78 -5.01 -7.91
CA ALA A 285 -12.80 -6.30 -8.61
C ALA A 285 -14.13 -6.60 -9.31
N ASP A 286 -15.21 -5.96 -8.86
CA ASP A 286 -16.56 -6.10 -9.42
C ASP A 286 -16.83 -5.07 -10.54
N THR A 287 -15.81 -4.30 -10.93
CA THR A 287 -15.90 -3.28 -11.98
C THR A 287 -15.09 -3.68 -13.20
N HIS A 288 -15.73 -3.68 -14.36
CA HIS A 288 -15.04 -3.95 -15.62
C HIS A 288 -14.28 -2.70 -16.09
N VAL A 289 -12.98 -2.84 -16.34
CA VAL A 289 -12.11 -1.76 -16.82
C VAL A 289 -11.24 -2.31 -17.93
N SER A 290 -11.56 -1.92 -19.16
CA SER A 290 -10.92 -2.43 -20.39
C SER A 290 -9.49 -1.94 -20.65
N SER A 291 -8.99 -0.98 -19.86
CA SER A 291 -7.66 -0.39 -20.08
C SER A 291 -6.84 -0.40 -18.81
N THR A 292 -5.60 -0.90 -18.91
CA THR A 292 -4.62 -0.89 -17.83
C THR A 292 -4.38 0.53 -17.29
N LYS A 293 -4.26 1.52 -18.18
CA LYS A 293 -4.11 2.94 -17.81
C LYS A 293 -5.30 3.48 -17.01
N ARG A 294 -6.53 3.01 -17.30
CA ARG A 294 -7.72 3.38 -16.52
C ARG A 294 -7.68 2.71 -15.13
N ARG A 295 -7.18 1.47 -15.05
CA ARG A 295 -6.96 0.77 -13.77
C ARG A 295 -5.96 1.52 -12.89
N ASP A 296 -4.83 1.95 -13.45
CA ASP A 296 -3.82 2.73 -12.72
C ASP A 296 -4.39 4.04 -12.15
N ARG A 297 -5.28 4.70 -12.89
CA ARG A 297 -5.97 5.92 -12.43
C ARG A 297 -7.01 5.64 -11.34
N LEU A 298 -7.70 4.50 -11.39
CA LEU A 298 -8.59 4.08 -10.30
C LEU A 298 -7.80 3.74 -9.03
N PHE A 299 -6.61 3.13 -9.17
CA PHE A 299 -5.69 2.95 -8.04
C PHE A 299 -5.28 4.29 -7.42
N LEU A 300 -5.05 5.33 -8.23
CA LEU A 300 -4.79 6.68 -7.69
C LEU A 300 -5.98 7.20 -6.88
N PHE A 301 -7.21 7.12 -7.42
CA PHE A 301 -8.39 7.58 -6.69
C PHE A 301 -8.56 6.83 -5.36
N SER A 302 -8.33 5.52 -5.40
CA SER A 302 -8.33 4.63 -4.25
C SER A 302 -7.28 5.02 -3.21
N ALA A 303 -6.02 5.23 -3.61
CA ALA A 303 -4.93 5.61 -2.72
C ALA A 303 -5.22 6.94 -2.00
N LEU A 304 -5.75 7.92 -2.72
CA LEU A 304 -6.16 9.22 -2.14
C LEU A 304 -7.30 9.06 -1.14
N ALA A 305 -8.34 8.28 -1.48
CA ALA A 305 -9.46 8.02 -0.57
C ALA A 305 -9.01 7.25 0.68
N ILE A 306 -8.15 6.24 0.52
CA ILE A 306 -7.59 5.45 1.63
C ILE A 306 -6.83 6.35 2.60
N VAL A 307 -5.97 7.24 2.10
CA VAL A 307 -5.24 8.18 2.95
C VAL A 307 -6.18 9.07 3.74
N LEU A 308 -7.13 9.74 3.09
CA LEU A 308 -8.05 10.65 3.77
C LEU A 308 -8.92 9.94 4.80
N LEU A 309 -9.50 8.78 4.45
CA LEU A 309 -10.31 8.00 5.38
C LEU A 309 -9.47 7.39 6.52
N THR A 310 -8.22 7.00 6.27
CA THR A 310 -7.32 6.50 7.31
C THR A 310 -6.98 7.61 8.31
N LEU A 311 -6.71 8.82 7.85
CA LEU A 311 -6.49 9.98 8.72
C LEU A 311 -7.75 10.34 9.51
N LEU A 312 -8.94 10.28 8.90
CA LEU A 312 -10.21 10.52 9.58
C LEU A 312 -10.49 9.45 10.65
N GLY A 313 -10.24 8.18 10.35
CA GLY A 313 -10.34 7.10 11.33
C GLY A 313 -9.37 7.28 12.50
N LYS A 314 -8.12 7.66 12.20
CA LYS A 314 -7.14 7.96 13.25
C LYS A 314 -7.54 9.16 14.10
N ALA A 315 -8.17 10.17 13.50
CA ALA A 315 -8.75 11.30 14.21
C ALA A 315 -9.82 10.87 15.21
N GLY A 316 -10.76 10.02 14.78
CA GLY A 316 -11.80 9.50 15.67
C GLY A 316 -11.27 8.61 16.78
N ASP A 317 -10.29 7.75 16.49
CA ASP A 317 -9.57 6.95 17.48
C ASP A 317 -8.90 7.85 18.53
N ALA A 318 -8.17 8.87 18.10
CA ALA A 318 -7.50 9.82 18.99
C ALA A 318 -8.48 10.71 19.79
N ALA A 319 -9.69 10.92 19.27
CA ALA A 319 -10.79 11.60 19.96
C ALA A 319 -11.59 10.66 20.89
N GLY A 320 -11.25 9.37 20.96
CA GLY A 320 -11.95 8.38 21.79
C GLY A 320 -13.36 8.06 21.28
N LEU A 321 -13.62 8.28 19.99
CA LEU A 321 -14.93 8.07 19.37
C LEU A 321 -15.14 6.63 18.90
N GLU A 322 -14.15 5.73 18.98
CA GLU A 322 -14.36 4.34 18.53
C GLU A 322 -15.48 3.64 19.32
N LYS A 323 -15.63 4.00 20.60
CA LYS A 323 -16.71 3.52 21.47
C LYS A 323 -18.12 3.84 20.97
N THR A 324 -18.27 4.81 20.07
CA THR A 324 -19.58 5.18 19.50
C THR A 324 -19.92 4.39 18.24
N ILE A 325 -18.97 3.64 17.69
CA ILE A 325 -19.14 2.90 16.43
C ILE A 325 -18.93 1.38 16.56
N LYS A 326 -18.22 0.93 17.59
CA LYS A 326 -18.06 -0.51 17.86
C LYS A 326 -19.25 -1.05 18.65
N ALA A 327 -19.70 -2.24 18.27
CA ALA A 327 -20.76 -2.97 18.97
C ALA A 327 -20.26 -3.87 20.12
N ASN A 328 -18.94 -3.94 20.33
CA ASN A 328 -18.31 -4.80 21.33
C ASN A 328 -17.68 -4.00 22.49
N THR A 329 -17.36 -4.72 23.57
CA THR A 329 -16.73 -4.16 24.79
C THR A 329 -15.20 -4.24 24.76
N SER A 330 -14.58 -4.57 23.62
CA SER A 330 -13.12 -4.73 23.53
C SER A 330 -12.43 -3.42 23.92
N LYS A 331 -11.37 -3.52 24.73
CA LYS A 331 -10.52 -2.38 25.06
C LYS A 331 -9.54 -2.04 23.92
N THR A 332 -9.37 -2.93 22.96
CA THR A 332 -8.52 -2.72 21.79
C THR A 332 -9.33 -2.28 20.58
N ARG A 333 -8.63 -1.63 19.64
CA ARG A 333 -9.21 -1.20 18.37
C ARG A 333 -9.80 -2.40 17.60
N THR A 334 -11.05 -2.28 17.19
CA THR A 334 -11.79 -3.31 16.44
C THR A 334 -11.75 -3.06 14.94
N TYR A 335 -11.99 -1.81 14.52
CA TYR A 335 -12.00 -1.45 13.11
C TYR A 335 -10.64 -0.91 12.67
N SER A 336 -10.22 -1.21 11.43
CA SER A 336 -9.08 -0.51 10.83
C SER A 336 -9.38 0.99 10.75
N PHE A 337 -8.34 1.83 10.72
CA PHE A 337 -8.56 3.27 10.59
C PHE A 337 -9.29 3.63 9.29
N PHE A 338 -9.00 2.96 8.18
CA PHE A 338 -9.77 3.10 6.95
C PHE A 338 -11.27 2.86 7.16
N ARG A 339 -11.64 1.75 7.83
CA ARG A 339 -13.04 1.43 8.10
C ARG A 339 -13.69 2.41 9.07
N GLN A 340 -12.97 2.82 10.11
CA GLN A 340 -13.44 3.86 11.03
C GLN A 340 -13.72 5.17 10.29
N GLY A 341 -12.81 5.59 9.41
CA GLY A 341 -12.97 6.78 8.59
C GLY A 341 -14.24 6.72 7.74
N GLY A 342 -14.48 5.59 7.06
CA GLY A 342 -15.71 5.41 6.28
C GLY A 342 -16.98 5.53 7.12
N ILE A 343 -17.01 4.90 8.30
CA ILE A 343 -18.14 4.99 9.23
C ILE A 343 -18.34 6.43 9.72
N TYR A 344 -17.25 7.08 10.17
CA TYR A 344 -17.32 8.45 10.65
C TYR A 344 -17.77 9.42 9.58
N TYR A 345 -17.30 9.25 8.34
CA TYR A 345 -17.72 10.07 7.21
C TYR A 345 -19.23 9.97 6.98
N GLN A 346 -19.77 8.75 6.93
CA GLN A 346 -21.20 8.50 6.75
C GLN A 346 -22.05 9.04 7.91
N MET A 347 -21.53 8.97 9.13
CA MET A 347 -22.23 9.47 10.32
C MET A 347 -22.15 10.98 10.47
N LEU A 348 -21.14 11.64 9.88
CA LEU A 348 -20.83 13.05 10.12
C LEU A 348 -22.04 14.00 9.95
N PRO A 349 -22.91 13.86 8.93
CA PRO A 349 -24.07 14.74 8.76
C PRO A 349 -25.09 14.68 9.91
N LYS A 350 -25.12 13.57 10.66
CA LYS A 350 -26.04 13.34 11.78
C LYS A 350 -25.30 13.16 13.12
N MET A 351 -24.00 13.40 13.13
CA MET A 351 -23.17 13.24 14.32
C MET A 351 -23.48 14.38 15.29
N LYS A 352 -23.53 14.09 16.60
CA LYS A 352 -23.63 15.14 17.62
C LYS A 352 -22.52 16.18 17.39
N GLU A 353 -22.90 17.45 17.43
CA GLU A 353 -22.01 18.57 17.09
C GLU A 353 -20.70 18.53 17.89
N GLU A 354 -20.76 18.25 19.20
CA GLU A 354 -19.59 18.09 20.07
C GLU A 354 -18.59 17.04 19.57
N ASN A 355 -19.07 15.94 18.97
CA ASN A 355 -18.23 14.86 18.46
C ASN A 355 -17.71 15.19 17.06
N ALA A 356 -18.55 15.84 16.25
CA ALA A 356 -18.17 16.31 14.92
C ALA A 356 -17.02 17.32 15.00
N ILE A 357 -17.09 18.29 15.93
CA ILE A 357 -16.02 19.27 16.18
C ILE A 357 -14.74 18.55 16.60
N LYS A 358 -14.77 17.69 17.62
CA LYS A 358 -13.60 16.93 18.09
C LYS A 358 -12.94 16.12 16.98
N LEU A 359 -13.76 15.44 16.16
CA LEU A 359 -13.29 14.64 15.04
C LEU A 359 -12.60 15.52 13.99
N LEU A 360 -13.24 16.61 13.57
CA LEU A 360 -12.75 17.48 12.51
C LEU A 360 -11.52 18.30 12.93
N GLU A 361 -11.44 18.72 14.19
CA GLU A 361 -10.23 19.35 14.75
C GLU A 361 -9.04 18.40 14.71
N LYS A 362 -9.21 17.15 15.17
CA LYS A 362 -8.15 16.13 15.12
C LYS A 362 -7.79 15.75 13.69
N PHE A 363 -8.77 15.68 12.80
CA PHE A 363 -8.53 15.41 11.38
C PHE A 363 -7.73 16.54 10.72
N SER A 364 -8.10 17.79 10.97
CA SER A 364 -7.38 18.98 10.47
C SER A 364 -5.96 19.05 11.04
N TYR A 365 -5.79 18.71 12.32
CA TYR A 365 -4.47 18.53 12.93
C TYR A 365 -3.65 17.48 12.19
N TYR A 366 -4.23 16.31 11.87
CA TYR A 366 -3.48 15.29 11.14
C TYR A 366 -3.19 15.67 9.68
N LEU A 367 -4.09 16.37 8.99
CA LEU A 367 -3.79 16.89 7.66
C LEU A 367 -2.65 17.91 7.71
N SER A 368 -2.67 18.87 8.64
CA SER A 368 -1.64 19.92 8.74
C SER A 368 -0.31 19.40 9.26
N GLN A 369 -0.29 18.42 10.17
CA GLN A 369 0.95 17.82 10.66
C GLN A 369 1.63 16.94 9.62
N HIS A 370 0.89 16.43 8.63
CA HIS A 370 1.50 15.83 7.45
C HIS A 370 2.18 16.90 6.57
N LYS A 371 1.56 18.09 6.45
CA LYS A 371 2.16 19.25 5.76
C LYS A 371 3.40 19.82 6.48
N LEU A 372 3.43 19.79 7.82
CA LEU A 372 4.35 20.58 8.65
C LEU A 372 5.37 19.77 9.47
N TYR A 373 5.38 18.44 9.31
CA TYR A 373 6.34 17.52 9.90
C TYR A 373 6.26 17.30 11.43
N LYS A 374 6.42 16.01 11.83
CA LYS A 374 6.96 15.47 13.11
C LYS A 374 6.16 14.37 13.83
N ARG A 375 4.83 14.21 13.65
CA ARG A 375 4.05 13.32 14.55
C ARG A 375 3.11 12.27 13.92
N ILE A 376 3.05 12.16 12.59
CA ILE A 376 2.18 11.19 11.89
C ILE A 376 3.00 10.05 11.26
N PHE A 377 4.09 9.66 11.93
CA PHE A 377 4.89 8.55 11.43
C PHE A 377 4.12 7.23 11.58
N GLY A 378 3.83 6.58 10.46
CA GLY A 378 3.24 5.24 10.38
C GLY A 378 1.70 5.18 10.41
N ILE A 379 0.98 6.28 10.12
CA ILE A 379 -0.49 6.27 9.91
C ILE A 379 -0.83 6.24 8.42
N ILE A 380 -0.09 6.96 7.59
CA ILE A 380 -0.16 6.82 6.13
C ILE A 380 1.21 6.51 5.57
#